data_AF-A0A1G4EDM0-F1
#
_entry.id   AF-A0A1G4EDM0-F1
#
_cell.length_a   1.000
_cell.length_b   1.000
_cell.length_c   1.000
_cell.angle_alpha   90.00
_cell.angle_beta   90.00
_cell.angle_gamma   90.00
#
_symmetry.space_group_name_H-M   'P 1'
#
loop_
_entity.id
_entity.type
_entity.pdbx_description
1 polymer ?
#
loop_
_entity_poly.entity_id
_entity_poly.type
_entity_poly.pdbx_seq_one_letter_code
_entity_poly.pdbx_strand_id
1 'polypeptide(L)'
;MNKFEDLATYYIEELEKYSLEQFRTKPSTEEWSLGQMYNHLLSATYMQLDAIAKCRTEMPSVTNKKTDMGEKVYIMGAFPDIQIKVPDHPGYAPENPTNKEEVQERFLELITVVKDIEPTLTSIPNDCKVEHPGLGYLNAAEWFQLISMHFAHHLRQKERLDKKVLV
;
A
#
# COMPACT_ATOMS: atom_id res chain seq x y z
N MET A 1 10.61 -3.85 10.92
CA MET A 1 9.86 -5.11 10.71
C MET A 1 8.43 -5.15 11.27
N ASN A 2 8.21 -5.25 12.59
CA ASN A 2 6.94 -5.76 13.18
C ASN A 2 5.65 -5.14 12.61
N LYS A 3 5.60 -3.81 12.43
CA LYS A 3 4.35 -3.14 12.05
C LYS A 3 3.75 -3.58 10.70
N PHE A 4 4.57 -3.80 9.67
CA PHE A 4 4.05 -4.25 8.36
C PHE A 4 3.62 -5.72 8.42
N GLU A 5 4.48 -6.58 8.98
CA GLU A 5 4.22 -8.02 9.08
C GLU A 5 2.94 -8.29 9.89
N ASP A 6 2.73 -7.58 11.01
CA ASP A 6 1.52 -7.66 11.82
C ASP A 6 0.28 -7.24 11.01
N LEU A 7 0.37 -6.15 10.24
CA LEU A 7 -0.74 -5.68 9.40
C LEU A 7 -1.05 -6.66 8.28
N ALA A 8 -0.03 -7.14 7.56
CA ALA A 8 -0.21 -8.08 6.45
C ALA A 8 -0.78 -9.42 6.95
N THR A 9 -0.29 -9.92 8.09
CA THR A 9 -0.84 -11.11 8.75
C THR A 9 -2.30 -10.91 9.13
N TYR A 10 -2.65 -9.76 9.74
CA TYR A 10 -4.04 -9.43 10.03
C TYR A 10 -4.91 -9.45 8.76
N TYR A 11 -4.47 -8.82 7.66
CA TYR A 11 -5.23 -8.84 6.41
C TYR A 11 -5.43 -10.27 5.86
N ILE A 12 -4.42 -11.14 5.98
CA ILE A 12 -4.51 -12.56 5.62
C ILE A 12 -5.57 -13.26 6.48
N GLU A 13 -5.50 -13.14 7.81
CA GLU A 13 -6.45 -13.77 8.73
C GLU A 13 -7.90 -13.32 8.47
N GLU A 14 -8.09 -12.04 8.15
CA GLU A 14 -9.41 -11.51 7.84
C GLU A 14 -10.02 -12.10 6.55
N LEU A 15 -9.21 -12.59 5.59
CA LEU A 15 -9.73 -13.21 4.35
C LEU A 15 -10.64 -14.41 4.63
N GLU A 16 -10.42 -15.11 5.74
CA GLU A 16 -11.23 -16.27 6.15
C GLU A 16 -12.67 -15.91 6.49
N LYS A 17 -12.94 -14.65 6.84
CA LYS A 17 -14.28 -14.19 7.21
C LYS A 17 -15.24 -14.05 6.04
N TYR A 18 -14.73 -13.97 4.81
CA TYR A 18 -15.54 -13.68 3.63
C TYR A 18 -15.70 -14.91 2.74
N SER A 19 -16.91 -15.11 2.19
CA SER A 19 -17.05 -15.88 0.96
C SER A 19 -16.38 -15.12 -0.21
N LEU A 20 -16.04 -15.83 -1.29
CA LEU A 20 -15.53 -15.17 -2.50
C LEU A 20 -16.53 -14.16 -3.07
N GLU A 21 -17.83 -14.43 -2.96
CA GLU A 21 -18.88 -13.52 -3.39
C GLU A 21 -18.85 -12.23 -2.57
N GLN A 22 -18.88 -12.33 -1.23
CA GLN A 22 -18.80 -11.17 -0.32
C GLN A 22 -17.54 -10.35 -0.55
N PHE A 23 -16.40 -11.02 -0.75
CA PHE A 23 -15.12 -10.37 -1.00
C PHE A 23 -15.15 -9.54 -2.29
N ARG A 24 -15.92 -9.96 -3.29
CA ARG A 24 -16.04 -9.28 -4.59
C ARG A 24 -17.21 -8.31 -4.68
N THR A 25 -18.13 -8.32 -3.71
CA THR A 25 -19.30 -7.43 -3.67
C THR A 25 -18.86 -5.98 -3.57
N LYS A 26 -19.34 -5.14 -4.48
CA LYS A 26 -19.24 -3.69 -4.38
C LYS A 26 -20.46 -3.15 -3.62
N PRO A 27 -20.30 -2.33 -2.57
CA PRO A 27 -21.43 -1.71 -1.89
C PRO A 27 -22.23 -0.72 -2.77
N SER A 28 -21.54 -0.10 -3.74
CA SER A 28 -22.13 0.80 -4.73
C SER A 28 -21.27 0.84 -5.99
N THR A 29 -21.73 1.50 -7.06
CA THR A 29 -20.96 1.65 -8.30
C THR A 29 -19.67 2.47 -8.10
N GLU A 30 -19.66 3.38 -7.13
CA GLU A 30 -18.57 4.32 -6.82
C GLU A 30 -17.58 3.80 -5.77
N GLU A 31 -17.93 2.72 -5.05
CA GLU A 31 -17.08 2.17 -3.99
C GLU A 31 -16.38 0.90 -4.44
N TRP A 32 -15.15 0.71 -3.98
CA TRP A 32 -14.42 -0.54 -4.18
C TRP A 32 -15.03 -1.68 -3.36
N SER A 33 -14.94 -2.91 -3.87
CA SER A 33 -15.10 -4.10 -3.04
C SER A 33 -13.88 -4.28 -2.12
N LEU A 34 -14.00 -5.20 -1.15
CA LEU A 34 -12.84 -5.65 -0.36
C LEU A 34 -11.74 -6.23 -1.27
N GLY A 35 -12.11 -7.04 -2.26
CA GLY A 35 -11.16 -7.63 -3.21
C GLY A 35 -10.36 -6.58 -3.99
N GLN A 36 -11.02 -5.52 -4.48
CA GLN A 36 -10.34 -4.41 -5.15
C GLN A 36 -9.40 -3.66 -4.19
N MET A 37 -9.82 -3.44 -2.94
CA MET A 37 -8.98 -2.83 -1.92
C MET A 37 -7.74 -3.70 -1.60
N TYR A 38 -7.87 -5.02 -1.50
CA TYR A 38 -6.72 -5.92 -1.28
C TYR A 38 -5.76 -5.92 -2.48
N ASN A 39 -6.28 -5.95 -3.72
CA ASN A 39 -5.45 -5.81 -4.92
C ASN A 39 -4.78 -4.44 -5.01
N HIS A 40 -5.39 -3.38 -4.48
CA HIS A 40 -4.74 -2.08 -4.33
C HIS A 40 -3.52 -2.17 -3.43
N LEU A 41 -3.66 -2.77 -2.23
CA LEU A 41 -2.55 -2.94 -1.30
C LEU A 41 -1.37 -3.68 -1.94
N LEU A 42 -1.66 -4.77 -2.66
CA LEU A 42 -0.66 -5.52 -3.40
C LEU A 42 0.05 -4.64 -4.44
N SER A 43 -0.71 -4.08 -5.38
CA SER A 43 -0.16 -3.30 -6.50
C SER A 43 0.62 -2.06 -6.05
N ALA A 44 0.11 -1.34 -5.04
CA ALA A 44 0.81 -0.22 -4.44
C ALA A 44 2.12 -0.65 -3.79
N THR A 45 2.16 -1.80 -3.11
CA THR A 45 3.39 -2.31 -2.50
C THR A 45 4.43 -2.70 -3.54
N TYR A 46 4.04 -3.39 -4.62
CA TYR A 46 5.01 -3.70 -5.70
C TYR A 46 5.56 -2.43 -6.35
N MET A 47 4.75 -1.37 -6.51
CA MET A 47 5.24 -0.05 -6.97
C MET A 47 6.23 0.57 -5.98
N GLN A 48 5.98 0.47 -4.67
CA GLN A 48 6.90 0.96 -3.63
C GLN A 48 8.22 0.16 -3.65
N LEU A 49 8.16 -1.16 -3.80
CA LEU A 49 9.33 -2.04 -3.89
C LEU A 49 10.18 -1.73 -5.13
N ASP A 50 9.55 -1.52 -6.29
CA ASP A 50 10.24 -1.09 -7.51
C ASP A 50 10.90 0.28 -7.34
N ALA A 51 10.24 1.23 -6.65
CA ALA A 51 10.83 2.53 -6.36
C ALA A 51 12.05 2.42 -5.42
N ILE A 52 12.02 1.54 -4.41
CA ILE A 52 13.19 1.24 -3.55
C ILE A 52 14.34 0.69 -4.40
N ALA A 53 14.06 -0.24 -5.32
CA ALA A 53 15.08 -0.79 -6.21
C ALA A 53 15.70 0.29 -7.10
N LYS A 54 14.89 1.19 -7.67
CA LYS A 54 15.34 2.32 -8.48
C LYS A 54 16.19 3.32 -7.72
N CYS A 55 15.90 3.56 -6.43
CA CYS A 55 16.73 4.42 -5.59
C CYS A 55 18.20 3.96 -5.52
N ARG A 56 18.51 2.68 -5.80
CA ARG A 56 19.90 2.19 -5.86
C ARG A 56 20.70 2.70 -7.06
N THR A 57 20.01 3.09 -8.13
CA THR A 57 20.61 3.48 -9.41
C THR A 57 20.36 4.95 -9.76
N GLU A 58 19.49 5.63 -9.03
CA GLU A 58 19.20 7.05 -9.23
C GLU A 58 20.40 7.94 -8.90
N MET A 59 20.48 9.08 -9.59
CA MET A 59 21.48 10.09 -9.26
C MET A 59 21.04 10.89 -8.02
N PRO A 60 21.96 11.13 -7.07
CA PRO A 60 21.74 12.04 -5.96
C PRO A 60 21.24 13.41 -6.41
N SER A 61 20.16 13.90 -5.79
CA SER A 61 19.63 15.24 -6.08
C SER A 61 19.06 15.92 -4.83
N VAL A 62 19.60 17.10 -4.53
CA VAL A 62 19.14 17.96 -3.42
C VAL A 62 17.92 18.79 -3.79
N THR A 63 17.59 18.91 -5.08
CA THR A 63 16.40 19.64 -5.55
C THR A 63 15.14 18.80 -5.52
N ASN A 64 15.29 17.47 -5.46
CA ASN A 64 14.20 16.51 -5.37
C ASN A 64 13.56 16.57 -3.97
N LYS A 65 12.37 17.15 -3.90
CA LYS A 65 11.62 17.40 -2.65
C LYS A 65 10.29 16.67 -2.64
N LYS A 66 9.78 16.42 -1.42
CA LYS A 66 8.39 16.00 -1.24
C LYS A 66 7.44 17.13 -1.60
N THR A 67 6.19 16.79 -1.89
CA THR A 67 5.10 17.76 -1.91
C THR A 67 4.74 18.17 -0.48
N ASP A 68 3.97 19.25 -0.32
CA ASP A 68 3.43 19.64 1.00
C ASP A 68 2.64 18.52 1.67
N MET A 69 1.95 17.69 0.88
CA MET A 69 1.26 16.49 1.37
C MET A 69 2.26 15.43 1.83
N GLY A 70 3.30 15.18 1.03
CA GLY A 70 4.41 14.29 1.39
C GLY A 70 5.03 14.68 2.72
N GLU A 71 5.40 15.94 2.90
CA GLU A 71 5.96 16.44 4.17
C GLU A 71 5.02 16.16 5.35
N LYS A 72 3.72 16.45 5.22
CA LYS A 72 2.74 16.17 6.27
C LYS A 72 2.64 14.68 6.62
N VAL A 73 2.57 13.80 5.62
CA VAL A 73 2.49 12.35 5.83
C VAL A 73 3.69 11.84 6.62
N TYR A 74 4.90 12.29 6.28
CA TYR A 74 6.12 11.85 6.97
C TYR A 74 6.30 12.49 8.34
N ILE A 75 5.89 13.76 8.54
CA ILE A 75 5.85 14.39 9.87
C ILE A 75 4.88 13.64 10.80
N MET A 76 3.71 13.24 10.29
CA MET A 76 2.70 12.51 11.05
C MET A 76 3.03 11.02 11.22
N GLY A 77 3.90 10.47 10.37
CA GLY A 77 4.14 9.02 10.28
C GLY A 77 2.90 8.21 9.87
N ALA A 78 1.93 8.87 9.22
CA ALA A 78 0.65 8.29 8.81
C ALA A 78 -0.03 9.15 7.74
N PHE A 79 -0.89 8.52 6.94
CA PHE A 79 -1.85 9.26 6.12
C PHE A 79 -2.89 9.97 7.01
N PRO A 80 -3.32 11.18 6.63
CA PRO A 80 -4.36 11.90 7.37
C PRO A 80 -5.65 11.07 7.43
N ASP A 81 -6.43 11.27 8.49
CA ASP A 81 -7.72 10.60 8.66
C ASP A 81 -8.82 11.28 7.84
N ILE A 82 -8.66 11.22 6.53
CA ILE A 82 -9.60 11.71 5.54
C ILE A 82 -9.75 10.65 4.43
N GLN A 83 -10.91 10.61 3.80
CA GLN A 83 -11.10 9.76 2.63
C GLN A 83 -10.41 10.42 1.43
N ILE A 84 -9.28 9.85 1.03
CA ILE A 84 -8.55 10.28 -0.17
C ILE A 84 -9.28 9.70 -1.37
N LYS A 85 -9.90 10.57 -2.18
CA LYS A 85 -10.49 10.18 -3.46
C LYS A 85 -9.45 10.39 -4.56
N VAL A 86 -9.03 9.29 -5.18
CA VAL A 86 -8.31 9.33 -6.47
C VAL A 86 -9.38 9.58 -7.56
N PRO A 87 -9.09 10.35 -8.63
CA PRO A 87 -10.07 10.60 -9.69
C PRO A 87 -10.69 9.30 -10.22
N ASP A 88 -12.01 9.29 -10.38
CA ASP A 88 -12.78 8.17 -10.95
C ASP A 88 -12.45 8.02 -12.44
N HIS A 89 -11.34 7.35 -12.74
CA HIS A 89 -10.97 6.99 -14.10
C HIS A 89 -10.88 5.45 -14.19
N PRO A 90 -11.49 4.81 -15.21
CA PRO A 90 -11.58 3.34 -15.32
C PRO A 90 -10.24 2.60 -15.24
N GLY A 91 -9.14 3.28 -15.56
CA GLY A 91 -7.77 2.74 -15.43
C GLY A 91 -7.16 2.77 -14.02
N TYR A 92 -7.87 3.25 -12.99
CA TYR A 92 -7.36 3.36 -11.61
C TYR A 92 -8.05 2.43 -10.62
N ALA A 93 -9.16 1.80 -10.98
CA ALA A 93 -9.82 0.83 -10.11
C ALA A 93 -9.15 -0.55 -10.28
N PRO A 94 -8.56 -1.13 -9.23
CA PRO A 94 -8.01 -2.48 -9.30
C PRO A 94 -9.10 -3.47 -9.72
N GLU A 95 -8.73 -4.52 -10.44
CA GLU A 95 -9.67 -5.61 -10.72
C GLU A 95 -9.98 -6.39 -9.44
N ASN A 96 -11.14 -7.05 -9.41
CA ASN A 96 -11.43 -8.00 -8.35
C ASN A 96 -10.57 -9.25 -8.52
N PRO A 97 -10.06 -9.85 -7.43
CA PRO A 97 -9.34 -11.11 -7.49
C PRO A 97 -10.26 -12.24 -7.93
N THR A 98 -9.68 -13.24 -8.59
CA THR A 98 -10.41 -14.42 -9.08
C THR A 98 -10.70 -15.43 -7.98
N ASN A 99 -9.83 -15.51 -6.97
CA ASN A 99 -9.88 -16.40 -5.81
C ASN A 99 -9.19 -15.74 -4.60
N LYS A 100 -9.36 -16.29 -3.39
CA LYS A 100 -8.76 -15.71 -2.16
C LYS A 100 -7.35 -16.22 -1.90
N GLU A 101 -7.05 -17.43 -2.35
CA GLU A 101 -5.81 -18.16 -2.13
C GLU A 101 -4.62 -17.43 -2.78
N GLU A 102 -4.77 -16.96 -4.01
CA GLU A 102 -3.77 -16.14 -4.72
C GLU A 102 -3.46 -14.83 -3.97
N VAL A 103 -4.49 -14.19 -3.40
CA VAL A 103 -4.29 -12.97 -2.61
C VAL A 103 -3.48 -13.29 -1.35
N GLN A 104 -3.81 -14.39 -0.65
CA GLN A 104 -3.07 -14.84 0.52
C GLN A 104 -1.61 -15.17 0.18
N GLU A 105 -1.36 -15.95 -0.89
CA GLU A 105 -0.01 -16.29 -1.33
C GLU A 105 0.83 -15.04 -1.62
N ARG A 106 0.25 -14.05 -2.30
CA ARG A 106 0.95 -12.78 -2.59
C ARG A 106 1.23 -11.94 -1.35
N PHE A 107 0.34 -11.92 -0.35
CA PHE A 107 0.64 -11.26 0.92
C PHE A 107 1.80 -11.96 1.65
N LEU A 108 1.84 -13.29 1.66
CA LEU A 108 2.95 -14.06 2.25
C LEU A 108 4.27 -13.81 1.51
N GLU A 109 4.24 -13.72 0.18
CA GLU A 109 5.39 -13.32 -0.62
C GLU A 109 5.85 -11.90 -0.24
N LEU A 110 4.94 -10.93 -0.15
CA LEU A 110 5.29 -9.57 0.24
C LEU A 110 5.92 -9.49 1.63
N ILE A 111 5.42 -10.26 2.61
CA ILE A 111 6.04 -10.35 3.95
C ILE A 111 7.52 -10.76 3.82
N THR A 112 7.79 -11.78 3.02
CA THR A 112 9.16 -12.28 2.79
C THR A 112 10.03 -11.23 2.10
N VAL A 113 9.55 -10.65 1.01
CA VAL A 113 10.30 -9.66 0.21
C VAL A 113 10.60 -8.39 1.01
N VAL A 114 9.62 -7.86 1.74
CA VAL A 114 9.80 -6.66 2.57
C VAL A 114 10.82 -6.93 3.68
N LYS A 115 10.79 -8.13 4.28
CA LYS A 115 11.75 -8.55 5.30
C LYS A 115 13.18 -8.62 4.78
N ASP A 116 13.36 -9.15 3.56
CA ASP A 116 14.68 -9.27 2.94
C ASP A 116 15.26 -7.92 2.49
N ILE A 117 14.39 -6.95 2.16
CA ILE A 117 14.82 -5.61 1.74
C ILE A 117 15.24 -4.73 2.91
N GLU A 118 14.58 -4.80 4.08
CA GLU A 118 14.87 -3.94 5.24
C GLU A 118 16.38 -3.81 5.57
N PRO A 119 17.17 -4.88 5.72
CA PRO A 119 18.60 -4.77 6.06
C PRO A 119 19.45 -4.13 4.96
N THR A 120 18.95 -4.06 3.72
CA THR A 120 19.68 -3.51 2.58
C THR A 120 19.49 -2.00 2.41
N LEU A 121 18.57 -1.37 3.15
CA LEU A 121 18.23 0.05 2.99
C LEU A 121 19.39 0.97 3.39
N THR A 122 20.20 0.58 4.38
CA THR A 122 21.31 1.39 4.88
C THR A 122 22.44 1.56 3.87
N SER A 123 22.49 0.75 2.82
CA SER A 123 23.47 0.89 1.74
C SER A 123 23.00 1.83 0.62
N ILE A 124 21.76 2.30 0.65
CA ILE A 124 21.18 3.20 -0.36
C ILE A 124 21.34 4.65 0.12
N PRO A 125 22.01 5.53 -0.65
CA PRO A 125 22.13 6.94 -0.29
C PRO A 125 20.77 7.64 -0.16
N ASN A 126 20.60 8.47 0.87
CA ASN A 126 19.34 9.17 1.17
C ASN A 126 18.99 10.30 0.19
N ASP A 127 19.94 10.73 -0.63
CA ASP A 127 19.79 11.74 -1.67
C ASP A 127 19.43 11.15 -3.04
N CYS A 128 19.49 9.82 -3.20
CA CYS A 128 18.90 9.09 -4.32
C CYS A 128 17.39 8.91 -4.07
N LYS A 129 16.56 9.54 -4.91
CA LYS A 129 15.11 9.62 -4.68
C LYS A 129 14.32 9.34 -5.94
N VAL A 130 13.18 8.68 -5.78
CA VAL A 130 12.21 8.38 -6.84
C VAL A 130 10.91 9.11 -6.54
N GLU A 131 10.29 9.68 -7.58
CA GLU A 131 9.05 10.45 -7.46
C GLU A 131 7.83 9.55 -7.18
N HIS A 132 7.07 9.87 -6.13
CA HIS A 132 5.75 9.34 -5.85
C HIS A 132 4.68 10.29 -6.40
N PRO A 133 3.65 9.80 -7.13
CA PRO A 133 2.65 10.64 -7.80
C PRO A 133 1.97 11.70 -6.92
N GLY A 134 1.66 11.36 -5.65
CA GLY A 134 1.04 12.29 -4.69
C GLY A 134 1.97 12.90 -3.63
N LEU A 135 3.15 12.32 -3.38
CA LEU A 135 3.99 12.66 -2.22
C LEU A 135 5.30 13.35 -2.64
N GLY A 136 5.59 13.42 -3.93
CA GLY A 136 6.84 13.95 -4.47
C GLY A 136 7.99 12.98 -4.28
N TYR A 137 9.22 13.48 -4.23
CA TYR A 137 10.42 12.63 -4.22
C TYR A 137 10.70 12.03 -2.84
N LEU A 138 10.77 10.70 -2.80
CA LEU A 138 11.04 9.91 -1.60
C LEU A 138 12.34 9.11 -1.78
N ASN A 139 13.12 9.00 -0.71
CA ASN A 139 14.27 8.08 -0.67
C ASN A 139 13.83 6.64 -0.37
N ALA A 140 14.76 5.70 -0.41
CA ALA A 140 14.46 4.27 -0.17
C ALA A 140 13.85 3.99 1.21
N ALA A 141 14.36 4.63 2.28
CA ALA A 141 13.82 4.44 3.63
C ALA A 141 12.39 4.97 3.76
N GLU A 142 12.10 6.09 3.10
CA GLU A 142 10.78 6.70 3.06
C GLU A 142 9.80 5.85 2.26
N TRP A 143 10.19 5.35 1.09
CA TRP A 143 9.40 4.39 0.32
C TRP A 143 9.12 3.12 1.12
N PHE A 144 10.11 2.61 1.86
CA PHE A 144 9.93 1.45 2.74
C PHE A 144 8.94 1.73 3.88
N GLN A 145 9.05 2.88 4.55
CA GLN A 145 8.13 3.28 5.60
C GLN A 145 6.69 3.39 5.09
N LEU A 146 6.51 3.85 3.85
CA LEU A 146 5.21 4.05 3.20
C LEU A 146 4.39 2.76 3.11
N ILE A 147 5.03 1.59 2.97
CA ILE A 147 4.36 0.28 2.92
C ILE A 147 3.44 0.09 4.14
N SER A 148 4.00 0.25 5.35
CA SER A 148 3.22 0.07 6.59
C SER A 148 2.19 1.19 6.81
N MET A 149 2.50 2.44 6.41
CA MET A 149 1.55 3.56 6.51
C MET A 149 0.35 3.35 5.59
N HIS A 150 0.57 2.79 4.40
CA HIS A 150 -0.46 2.52 3.41
C HIS A 150 -1.42 1.42 3.90
N PHE A 151 -0.89 0.31 4.41
CA PHE A 151 -1.72 -0.74 5.01
C PHE A 151 -2.56 -0.21 6.18
N ALA A 152 -1.94 0.54 7.10
CA ALA A 152 -2.65 1.12 8.23
C ALA A 152 -3.76 2.10 7.80
N HIS A 153 -3.54 2.88 6.74
CA HIS A 153 -4.54 3.78 6.19
C HIS A 153 -5.80 3.03 5.72
N HIS A 154 -5.63 1.89 5.04
CA HIS A 154 -6.74 1.12 4.48
C HIS A 154 -7.53 0.29 5.51
N LEU A 155 -7.09 0.20 6.77
CA LEU A 155 -7.89 -0.44 7.84
C LEU A 155 -9.26 0.24 8.00
N ARG A 156 -9.31 1.57 7.88
CA ARG A 156 -10.57 2.33 7.98
C ARG A 156 -11.48 2.07 6.78
N GLN A 157 -10.92 1.91 5.59
CA GLN A 157 -11.71 1.54 4.41
C GLN A 157 -12.27 0.12 4.57
N LYS A 158 -11.44 -0.83 5.03
CA LYS A 158 -11.86 -2.19 5.34
C LYS A 158 -13.05 -2.20 6.32
N GLU A 159 -12.93 -1.49 7.45
CA GLU A 159 -13.99 -1.45 8.47
C GLU A 159 -15.33 -0.94 7.91
N ARG A 160 -15.29 0.06 7.01
CA ARG A 160 -16.50 0.56 6.34
C ARG A 160 -17.08 -0.46 5.37
N LEU A 161 -16.25 -1.15 4.61
CA LEU A 161 -16.68 -2.17 3.66
C LEU A 161 -17.23 -3.41 4.38
N ASP A 162 -16.62 -3.83 5.48
CA ASP A 162 -17.06 -4.95 6.33
C ASP A 162 -18.52 -4.78 6.77
N LYS A 163 -18.88 -3.57 7.23
CA LYS A 163 -20.25 -3.20 7.62
C LYS A 163 -21.26 -3.25 6.47
N LYS A 164 -20.83 -3.48 5.23
CA LYS A 164 -21.69 -3.60 4.04
C LYS A 164 -21.82 -5.03 3.53
N VAL A 165 -20.84 -5.89 3.82
CA VAL A 165 -20.77 -7.26 3.25
C VAL A 165 -20.95 -8.38 4.27
N LEU A 166 -20.71 -8.11 5.57
CA LEU A 166 -20.86 -9.08 6.67
C LEU A 166 -22.17 -8.92 7.45
N VAL A 167 -23.16 -8.21 6.88
CA VAL A 167 -24.48 -7.98 7.48
C VAL A 167 -25.43 -9.13 7.17
#